data_AF-A0A6M4Y8W8-F1
#
_entry.id   AF-A0A6M4Y8W8-F1
#
_cell.length_a   1.000
_cell.length_b   1.000
_cell.length_c   1.000
_cell.angle_alpha   90.00
_cell.angle_beta   90.00
_cell.angle_gamma   90.00
#
_symmetry.space_group_name_H-M   'P 1'
#
loop_
_entity.id
_entity.type
_entity.pdbx_description
1 polymer ?
#
loop_
_entity_poly.entity_id
_entity_poly.type
_entity_poly.pdbx_seq_one_letter_code
_entity_poly.pdbx_strand_id
1 'polypeptide(L)'
;MTTTAAGDAAVARLNKATEAFEKIITGASNQVVDVPGYGNQPTLAGRVDERLDETTATAAAEADRSRTEADRATTQATAAANSVTLATAEYNKAKTQADRAQDEADRAAQITGLETVADAIGMAALPLPDVWAPLSDSLRLITGYGRDVLVGSDVVARMVNFTRNTTATYTSKDGGLKTATANEPRFEKEGLLIEGQSTNLVTKSEDLSTWLKNVDATREKLAGIYTKITAAGGTSGTMGCYLAGITLVVGKTYTISFWAYAETLASVRLGVEKESSATVNTITQTPTRYTKTFTATQTNGTIIAYSAPGTSGAFVVGGFQLEELPFASSYIPTNGAAVTRAADVCSVQLAGNFVVPVTIGCNYNLLSANRSGLAPAQLLGFAASGKTYDGLRVITSSPPLTLQSLNEFDGGLSPGVTCQLFGTAVFRAANGVRNEFSSGALGVPAQGDWKGQALGSTLYIGKTEATDNDRYLFGHIRNLRIWHRALTDNQIKAVA
;
A
#
# COMPACT_ATOMS: atom_id res chain seq x y z
N MET A 1 119.10 -42.30 -0.28
CA MET A 1 119.31 -40.90 0.13
C MET A 1 118.63 -40.05 -0.93
N THR A 2 117.63 -39.23 -0.68
CA THR A 2 117.34 -38.47 0.54
C THR A 2 115.87 -38.04 0.46
N THR A 3 115.13 -38.51 1.45
CA THR A 3 113.69 -38.40 1.65
C THR A 3 113.25 -37.02 2.18
N THR A 4 114.15 -36.04 2.31
CA THR A 4 113.89 -34.70 2.87
C THR A 4 113.25 -33.74 1.87
N ALA A 5 113.70 -33.72 0.60
CA ALA A 5 113.14 -32.83 -0.42
C ALA A 5 111.67 -33.14 -0.76
N ALA A 6 111.27 -34.41 -0.66
CA ALA A 6 109.88 -34.83 -0.82
C ALA A 6 109.01 -34.39 0.37
N GLY A 7 109.56 -34.40 1.60
CA GLY A 7 108.89 -33.94 2.81
C GLY A 7 108.63 -32.43 2.81
N ASP A 8 109.64 -31.62 2.49
CA ASP A 8 109.49 -30.15 2.44
C ASP A 8 108.53 -29.72 1.32
N ALA A 9 108.58 -30.38 0.16
CA ALA A 9 107.61 -30.17 -0.91
C ALA A 9 106.18 -30.56 -0.50
N ALA A 10 106.02 -31.60 0.32
CA ALA A 10 104.71 -31.99 0.86
C ALA A 10 104.18 -30.97 1.88
N VAL A 11 105.04 -30.47 2.78
CA VAL A 11 104.66 -29.43 3.76
C VAL A 11 104.32 -28.11 3.07
N ALA A 12 105.09 -27.69 2.06
CA ALA A 12 104.78 -26.47 1.29
C ALA A 12 103.45 -26.60 0.52
N ARG A 13 103.14 -27.79 -0.01
CA ARG A 13 101.83 -28.08 -0.62
C ARG A 13 100.72 -28.05 0.42
N LEU A 14 100.96 -28.61 1.61
CA LEU A 14 100.00 -28.59 2.71
C LEU A 14 99.70 -27.17 3.18
N ASN A 15 100.71 -26.32 3.41
CA ASN A 15 100.52 -24.94 3.83
C ASN A 15 99.74 -24.12 2.79
N LYS A 16 100.07 -24.27 1.49
CA LYS A 16 99.31 -23.63 0.42
C LYS A 16 97.86 -24.11 0.37
N ALA A 17 97.62 -25.40 0.60
CA ALA A 17 96.26 -25.93 0.68
C ALA A 17 95.50 -25.39 1.90
N THR A 18 96.15 -25.28 3.06
CA THR A 18 95.57 -24.70 4.29
C THR A 18 95.23 -23.23 4.12
N GLU A 19 96.13 -22.43 3.54
CA GLU A 19 95.89 -21.01 3.25
C GLU A 19 94.75 -20.83 2.23
N ALA A 20 94.71 -21.66 1.18
CA ALA A 20 93.62 -21.64 0.22
C ALA A 20 92.28 -22.03 0.89
N PHE A 21 92.29 -23.01 1.78
CA PHE A 21 91.11 -23.41 2.54
C PHE A 21 90.60 -22.30 3.48
N GLU A 22 91.49 -21.64 4.21
CA GLU A 22 91.13 -20.51 5.07
C GLU A 22 90.54 -19.35 4.27
N LYS A 23 91.13 -19.03 3.11
CA LYS A 23 90.60 -18.03 2.18
C LYS A 23 89.25 -18.41 1.59
N ILE A 24 89.02 -19.71 1.32
CA ILE A 24 87.71 -20.19 0.88
C ILE A 24 86.65 -19.98 1.97
N ILE A 25 86.98 -20.21 3.24
CA ILE A 25 86.00 -20.08 4.33
C ILE A 25 85.72 -18.62 4.70
N THR A 26 86.74 -17.77 4.70
CA THR A 26 86.67 -16.40 5.26
C THR A 26 86.57 -15.30 4.21
N GLY A 27 86.87 -15.60 2.94
CA GLY A 27 86.84 -14.64 1.85
C GLY A 27 85.43 -14.14 1.52
N ALA A 28 85.35 -12.95 0.92
CA ALA A 28 84.08 -12.35 0.52
C ALA A 28 83.41 -13.13 -0.62
N SER A 29 82.09 -12.98 -0.76
CA SER A 29 81.28 -13.75 -1.72
C SER A 29 81.71 -13.58 -3.19
N ASN A 30 82.20 -12.40 -3.56
CA ASN A 30 82.66 -12.10 -4.93
C ASN A 30 84.12 -12.50 -5.23
N GLN A 31 84.80 -13.16 -4.31
CA GLN A 31 86.20 -13.58 -4.48
C GLN A 31 86.30 -15.02 -4.97
N VAL A 32 87.34 -15.28 -5.78
CA VAL A 32 87.77 -16.64 -6.17
C VAL A 32 89.17 -16.90 -5.62
N VAL A 33 89.39 -18.12 -5.16
CA VAL A 33 90.65 -18.56 -4.55
C VAL A 33 91.24 -19.67 -5.40
N ASP A 34 92.48 -19.53 -5.85
CA ASP A 34 93.19 -20.60 -6.56
C ASP A 34 93.56 -21.72 -5.60
N VAL A 35 92.89 -22.87 -5.75
CA VAL A 35 93.13 -24.05 -4.92
C VAL A 35 94.10 -24.97 -5.67
N PRO A 36 95.27 -25.28 -5.11
CA PRO A 36 96.26 -26.14 -5.76
C PRO A 36 95.65 -27.45 -6.27
N GLY A 37 95.73 -27.68 -7.59
CA GLY A 37 95.20 -28.87 -8.26
C GLY A 37 93.70 -28.84 -8.63
N TYR A 38 92.94 -27.85 -8.15
CA TYR A 38 91.50 -27.67 -8.47
C TYR A 38 91.19 -26.33 -9.16
N GLY A 39 92.19 -25.45 -9.29
CA GLY A 39 92.06 -24.15 -9.93
C GLY A 39 91.25 -23.15 -9.10
N ASN A 40 90.76 -22.09 -9.74
CA ASN A 40 89.97 -21.05 -9.08
C ASN A 40 88.63 -21.61 -8.58
N GLN A 41 88.41 -21.55 -7.27
CA GLN A 41 87.18 -21.96 -6.61
C GLN A 41 86.53 -20.74 -5.92
N PRO A 42 85.19 -20.60 -5.96
CA PRO A 42 84.49 -19.57 -5.21
C PRO A 42 84.61 -19.80 -3.69
N THR A 43 84.57 -18.72 -2.92
CA THR A 43 84.51 -18.80 -1.45
C THR A 43 83.22 -19.50 -0.99
N LEU A 44 83.21 -19.95 0.27
CA LEU A 44 82.03 -20.55 0.88
C LEU A 44 80.86 -19.56 0.89
N ALA A 45 81.11 -18.27 1.14
CA ALA A 45 80.11 -17.23 1.03
C ALA A 45 79.53 -17.12 -0.40
N GLY A 46 80.37 -17.15 -1.43
CA GLY A 46 79.91 -17.10 -2.83
C GLY A 46 79.05 -18.30 -3.22
N ARG A 47 79.41 -19.49 -2.74
CA ARG A 47 78.63 -20.71 -2.94
C ARG A 47 77.30 -20.70 -2.19
N VAL A 48 77.25 -20.06 -1.02
CA VAL A 48 76.01 -19.91 -0.25
C VAL A 48 75.08 -18.94 -0.95
N ASP A 49 75.58 -17.79 -1.42
CA ASP A 49 74.76 -16.81 -2.15
C ASP A 49 74.17 -17.40 -3.44
N GLU A 50 74.98 -18.10 -4.24
CA GLU A 50 74.50 -18.76 -5.46
C GLU A 50 73.38 -19.77 -5.17
N ARG A 51 73.53 -20.61 -4.14
CA ARG A 51 72.48 -21.56 -3.74
C ARG A 51 71.26 -20.89 -3.12
N LEU A 52 71.45 -19.79 -2.40
CA LEU A 52 70.35 -19.01 -1.82
C LEU A 52 69.51 -18.36 -2.92
N ASP A 53 70.17 -17.80 -3.94
CA ASP A 53 69.53 -17.20 -5.12
C ASP A 53 68.74 -18.25 -5.91
N GLU A 54 69.34 -19.42 -6.19
CA GLU A 54 68.65 -20.54 -6.85
C GLU A 54 67.40 -21.01 -6.07
N THR A 55 67.54 -21.15 -4.75
CA THR A 55 66.45 -21.59 -3.87
C THR A 55 65.32 -20.55 -3.84
N THR A 56 65.68 -19.27 -3.74
CA THR A 56 64.72 -18.16 -3.69
C THR A 56 64.00 -18.00 -5.03
N ALA A 57 64.71 -18.13 -6.15
CA ALA A 57 64.12 -18.09 -7.50
C ALA A 57 63.15 -19.26 -7.73
N THR A 58 63.49 -20.46 -7.26
CA THR A 58 62.61 -21.63 -7.35
C THR A 58 61.35 -21.46 -6.51
N ALA A 59 61.48 -20.94 -5.28
CA ALA A 59 60.36 -20.66 -4.40
C ALA A 59 59.41 -19.59 -4.98
N ALA A 60 59.97 -18.54 -5.58
CA ALA A 60 59.19 -17.50 -6.25
C ALA A 60 58.40 -18.06 -7.45
N ALA A 61 59.05 -18.87 -8.29
CA ALA A 61 58.40 -19.51 -9.43
C ALA A 61 57.24 -20.44 -9.01
N GLU A 62 57.41 -21.17 -7.90
CA GLU A 62 56.35 -22.05 -7.40
C GLU A 62 55.17 -21.28 -6.78
N ALA A 63 55.46 -20.14 -6.12
CA ALA A 63 54.43 -19.25 -5.63
C ALA A 63 53.58 -18.66 -6.77
N ASP A 64 54.22 -18.28 -7.88
CA ASP A 64 53.51 -17.75 -9.05
C ASP A 64 52.67 -18.81 -9.78
N ARG A 65 53.17 -20.06 -9.86
CA ARG A 65 52.37 -21.20 -10.35
C ARG A 65 51.14 -21.44 -9.47
N SER A 66 51.34 -21.43 -8.15
CA SER A 66 50.24 -21.62 -7.19
C SER A 66 49.17 -20.53 -7.29
N ARG A 67 49.58 -19.26 -7.48
CA ARG A 67 48.65 -18.15 -7.74
C ARG A 67 47.86 -18.35 -9.03
N THR A 68 48.56 -18.67 -10.12
CA THR A 68 47.93 -18.91 -11.43
C THR A 68 46.90 -20.03 -11.35
N GLU A 69 47.21 -21.10 -10.62
CA GLU A 69 46.31 -22.22 -10.42
C GLU A 69 45.09 -21.86 -9.55
N ALA A 70 45.27 -21.03 -8.53
CA ALA A 70 44.17 -20.49 -7.72
C ALA A 70 43.22 -19.60 -8.55
N ASP A 71 43.77 -18.75 -9.43
CA ASP A 71 42.99 -17.91 -10.34
C ASP A 71 42.19 -18.77 -11.33
N ARG A 72 42.81 -19.83 -11.85
CA ARG A 72 42.14 -20.80 -12.73
C ARG A 72 40.99 -21.51 -12.02
N ALA A 73 41.20 -21.97 -10.78
CA ALA A 73 40.16 -22.60 -9.97
C ALA A 73 38.99 -21.64 -9.68
N THR A 74 39.29 -20.38 -9.35
CA THR A 74 38.28 -19.34 -9.11
C THR A 74 37.45 -19.05 -10.37
N THR A 75 38.10 -18.98 -11.53
CA THR A 75 37.44 -18.79 -12.83
C THR A 75 36.50 -19.97 -13.13
N GLN A 76 36.94 -21.21 -12.90
CA GLN A 76 36.13 -22.40 -13.10
C GLN A 76 34.92 -22.46 -12.15
N ALA A 77 35.11 -22.12 -10.87
CA ALA A 77 34.02 -22.06 -9.90
C ALA A 77 32.96 -21.01 -10.31
N THR A 78 33.39 -19.86 -10.79
CA THR A 78 32.50 -18.79 -11.28
C THR A 78 31.71 -19.24 -12.51
N ALA A 79 32.37 -19.90 -13.46
CA ALA A 79 31.70 -20.46 -14.64
C ALA A 79 30.65 -21.52 -14.27
N ALA A 80 30.95 -22.38 -13.30
CA ALA A 80 30.00 -23.37 -12.78
C ALA A 80 28.80 -22.73 -12.06
N ALA A 81 29.00 -21.67 -11.27
CA ALA A 81 27.91 -20.94 -10.64
C ALA A 81 26.97 -20.28 -11.67
N ASN A 82 27.55 -19.71 -12.74
CA ASN A 82 26.79 -19.13 -13.83
C ASN A 82 25.98 -20.17 -14.61
N SER A 83 26.55 -21.36 -14.85
CA SER A 83 25.82 -22.44 -15.53
C SER A 83 24.65 -22.96 -14.71
N VAL A 84 24.80 -23.08 -13.38
CA VAL A 84 23.71 -23.45 -12.46
C VAL A 84 22.60 -22.39 -12.46
N THR A 85 22.96 -21.11 -12.50
CA THR A 85 22.00 -20.00 -12.56
C THR A 85 21.17 -20.06 -13.84
N LEU A 86 21.83 -20.26 -15.00
CA LEU A 86 21.17 -20.41 -16.28
C LEU A 86 20.27 -21.64 -16.33
N ALA A 87 20.74 -22.79 -15.82
CA ALA A 87 19.95 -24.01 -15.75
C ALA A 87 18.67 -23.83 -14.88
N THR A 88 18.79 -23.09 -13.77
CA THR A 88 17.64 -22.76 -12.90
C THR A 88 16.64 -21.86 -13.62
N ALA A 89 17.11 -20.86 -14.37
CA ALA A 89 16.25 -19.99 -15.17
C ALA A 89 15.50 -20.76 -16.27
N GLU A 90 16.18 -21.66 -16.97
CA GLU A 90 15.55 -22.53 -17.98
C GLU A 90 14.55 -23.51 -17.37
N TYR A 91 14.86 -24.09 -16.22
CA TYR A 91 13.91 -24.92 -15.46
C TYR A 91 12.62 -24.15 -15.11
N ASN A 92 12.75 -22.91 -14.62
CA ASN A 92 11.59 -22.08 -14.27
C ASN A 92 10.75 -21.69 -15.49
N LYS A 93 11.39 -21.42 -16.64
CA LYS A 93 10.69 -21.20 -17.92
C LYS A 93 9.93 -22.45 -18.36
N ALA A 94 10.58 -23.61 -18.31
CA ALA A 94 9.97 -24.89 -18.68
C ALA A 94 8.78 -25.22 -17.76
N LYS A 95 8.93 -25.01 -16.44
CA LYS A 95 7.83 -25.17 -15.48
C LYS A 95 6.65 -24.24 -15.79
N THR A 96 6.92 -22.96 -16.04
CA THR A 96 5.87 -21.99 -16.43
C THR A 96 5.17 -22.38 -17.72
N GLN A 97 5.90 -22.97 -18.68
CA GLN A 97 5.30 -23.45 -19.92
C GLN A 97 4.46 -24.71 -19.72
N ALA A 98 4.91 -25.63 -18.86
CA ALA A 98 4.14 -26.81 -18.48
C ALA A 98 2.84 -26.45 -17.73
N ASP A 99 2.91 -25.52 -16.78
CA ASP A 99 1.74 -25.03 -16.04
C ASP A 99 0.72 -24.38 -17.01
N ARG A 100 1.20 -23.55 -17.97
CA ARG A 100 0.33 -23.00 -19.04
C ARG A 100 -0.27 -24.06 -19.95
N ALA A 101 0.47 -25.11 -20.28
CA ALA A 101 -0.03 -26.20 -21.11
C ALA A 101 -1.10 -27.02 -20.37
N GLN A 102 -0.97 -27.18 -19.05
CA GLN A 102 -2.01 -27.79 -18.22
C GLN A 102 -3.27 -26.92 -18.18
N ASP A 103 -3.13 -25.61 -17.95
CA ASP A 103 -4.26 -24.67 -17.97
C ASP A 103 -5.00 -24.69 -19.32
N GLU A 104 -4.27 -24.73 -20.43
CA GLU A 104 -4.86 -24.80 -21.78
C GLU A 104 -5.52 -26.16 -22.05
N ALA A 105 -4.95 -27.26 -21.57
CA ALA A 105 -5.56 -28.58 -21.65
C ALA A 105 -6.87 -28.65 -20.84
N ASP A 106 -6.90 -28.04 -19.65
CA ASP A 106 -8.10 -27.95 -18.82
C ASP A 106 -9.19 -27.09 -19.50
N ARG A 107 -8.81 -25.99 -20.16
CA ARG A 107 -9.72 -25.17 -20.99
C ARG A 107 -10.25 -25.95 -22.19
N ALA A 108 -9.38 -26.69 -22.89
CA ALA A 108 -9.78 -27.51 -24.03
C ALA A 108 -10.73 -28.64 -23.61
N ALA A 109 -10.48 -29.29 -22.47
CA ALA A 109 -11.37 -30.30 -21.90
C ALA A 109 -12.75 -29.73 -21.51
N GLN A 110 -12.79 -28.48 -21.02
CA GLN A 110 -14.06 -27.79 -20.77
C GLN A 110 -14.83 -27.50 -22.07
N ILE A 111 -14.14 -27.23 -23.19
CA ILE A 111 -14.76 -26.94 -24.49
C ILE A 111 -15.24 -28.21 -25.19
N THR A 112 -14.50 -29.31 -25.12
CA THR A 112 -14.88 -30.59 -25.75
C THR A 112 -16.07 -31.27 -25.07
N GLY A 113 -16.41 -30.87 -23.84
CA GLY A 113 -17.63 -31.28 -23.13
C GLY A 113 -18.88 -30.46 -23.47
N LEU A 114 -18.79 -29.47 -24.38
CA LEU A 114 -19.94 -28.64 -24.80
C LEU A 114 -20.45 -29.14 -26.15
N GLU A 115 -21.55 -29.88 -26.16
CA GLU A 115 -22.18 -30.36 -27.40
C GLU A 115 -23.09 -29.27 -28.02
N THR A 116 -23.49 -28.26 -27.24
CA THR A 116 -24.41 -27.21 -27.69
C THR A 116 -24.08 -25.81 -27.16
N VAL A 117 -24.67 -24.78 -27.79
CA VAL A 117 -24.68 -23.38 -27.30
C VAL A 117 -25.29 -23.30 -25.89
N ALA A 118 -26.19 -24.21 -25.51
CA ALA A 118 -26.78 -24.25 -24.18
C ALA A 118 -25.78 -24.65 -23.09
N ASP A 119 -24.81 -25.51 -23.41
CA ASP A 119 -23.75 -25.91 -22.46
C ASP A 119 -22.75 -24.76 -22.26
N ALA A 120 -22.42 -24.03 -23.34
CA ALA A 120 -21.62 -22.81 -23.27
C ALA A 120 -22.32 -21.71 -22.44
N ILE A 121 -23.65 -21.55 -22.61
CA ILE A 121 -24.47 -20.65 -21.79
C ILE A 121 -24.52 -21.15 -20.34
N GLY A 122 -24.65 -22.45 -20.09
CA GLY A 122 -24.65 -23.04 -18.75
C GLY A 122 -23.33 -22.84 -18.01
N MET A 123 -22.20 -22.87 -18.72
CA MET A 123 -20.88 -22.60 -18.14
C MET A 123 -20.60 -21.10 -17.90
N ALA A 124 -21.24 -20.22 -18.68
CA ALA A 124 -21.23 -18.79 -18.46
C ALA A 124 -22.31 -18.32 -17.46
N ALA A 125 -23.33 -19.13 -17.19
CA ALA A 125 -24.42 -18.80 -16.30
C ALA A 125 -23.88 -18.57 -14.89
N LEU A 126 -24.23 -17.42 -14.32
CA LEU A 126 -23.89 -17.09 -12.95
C LEU A 126 -24.81 -17.87 -12.00
N PRO A 127 -24.27 -18.76 -11.15
CA PRO A 127 -25.08 -19.39 -10.11
C PRO A 127 -25.61 -18.31 -9.17
N LEU A 128 -26.78 -18.57 -8.57
CA LEU A 128 -27.30 -17.69 -7.52
C LEU A 128 -26.26 -17.60 -6.38
N PRO A 129 -25.97 -16.40 -5.86
CA PRO A 129 -25.08 -16.27 -4.71
C PRO A 129 -25.65 -16.96 -3.48
N ASP A 130 -24.82 -17.68 -2.74
CA ASP A 130 -25.16 -18.30 -1.46
C ASP A 130 -25.40 -17.24 -0.38
N VAL A 131 -24.74 -16.08 -0.49
CA VAL A 131 -25.04 -14.87 0.28
C VAL A 131 -25.20 -13.70 -0.66
N TRP A 132 -26.30 -12.95 -0.51
CA TRP A 132 -26.54 -11.76 -1.32
C TRP A 132 -27.15 -10.63 -0.49
N ALA A 133 -26.37 -9.55 -0.34
CA ALA A 133 -26.81 -8.29 0.26
C ALA A 133 -26.80 -7.19 -0.82
N PRO A 134 -27.99 -6.75 -1.31
CA PRO A 134 -28.06 -5.66 -2.28
C PRO A 134 -27.48 -4.34 -1.77
N LEU A 135 -27.71 -4.02 -0.48
CA LEU A 135 -27.20 -2.81 0.19
C LEU A 135 -27.49 -1.51 -0.57
N SER A 136 -28.58 -1.48 -1.34
CA SER A 136 -29.05 -0.34 -2.11
C SER A 136 -29.90 0.62 -1.28
N ASP A 137 -30.67 0.07 -0.35
CA ASP A 137 -31.75 0.73 0.39
C ASP A 137 -32.13 0.01 1.68
N SER A 138 -31.57 -1.19 1.92
CA SER A 138 -31.84 -2.01 3.10
C SER A 138 -30.64 -2.90 3.45
N LEU A 139 -30.58 -3.33 4.70
CA LEU A 139 -29.64 -4.34 5.20
C LEU A 139 -30.14 -5.77 4.98
N ARG A 140 -31.29 -5.97 4.35
CA ARG A 140 -31.87 -7.30 4.11
C ARG A 140 -30.98 -8.15 3.20
N LEU A 141 -30.77 -9.39 3.61
CA LEU A 141 -30.18 -10.45 2.80
C LEU A 141 -31.28 -11.11 1.95
N ILE A 142 -30.98 -11.34 0.67
CA ILE A 142 -31.80 -12.18 -0.21
C ILE A 142 -31.49 -13.66 0.06
N THR A 143 -30.20 -13.98 0.18
CA THR A 143 -29.68 -15.29 0.58
C THR A 143 -28.59 -15.13 1.63
N GLY A 144 -28.36 -16.18 2.42
CA GLY A 144 -27.33 -16.24 3.46
C GLY A 144 -27.87 -16.12 4.89
N TYR A 145 -26.95 -16.24 5.84
CA TYR A 145 -27.20 -16.13 7.26
C TYR A 145 -26.90 -14.72 7.77
N GLY A 146 -27.68 -14.25 8.73
CA GLY A 146 -27.52 -12.92 9.30
C GLY A 146 -28.29 -12.82 10.59
N ARG A 147 -28.50 -11.59 11.07
CA ARG A 147 -29.40 -11.35 12.19
C ARG A 147 -30.83 -11.65 11.77
N ASP A 148 -31.48 -12.56 12.48
CA ASP A 148 -32.87 -12.90 12.24
C ASP A 148 -33.80 -11.76 12.65
N VAL A 149 -34.79 -11.48 11.81
CA VAL A 149 -35.95 -10.65 12.11
C VAL A 149 -37.12 -11.60 12.28
N LEU A 150 -37.71 -11.61 13.47
CA LEU A 150 -38.74 -12.56 13.85
C LEU A 150 -40.13 -11.92 13.81
N VAL A 151 -41.13 -12.69 13.40
CA VAL A 151 -42.55 -12.42 13.68
C VAL A 151 -43.09 -13.62 14.45
N GLY A 152 -43.33 -13.44 15.75
CA GLY A 152 -43.53 -14.58 16.65
C GLY A 152 -42.26 -15.42 16.73
N SER A 153 -42.36 -16.71 16.39
CA SER A 153 -41.22 -17.65 16.33
C SER A 153 -40.55 -17.74 14.96
N ASP A 154 -41.14 -17.15 13.91
CA ASP A 154 -40.73 -17.38 12.53
C ASP A 154 -39.76 -16.31 12.05
N VAL A 155 -38.68 -16.74 11.40
CA VAL A 155 -37.71 -15.85 10.74
C VAL A 155 -38.30 -15.34 9.42
N VAL A 156 -38.68 -14.06 9.38
CA VAL A 156 -39.27 -13.43 8.18
C VAL A 156 -38.23 -12.72 7.29
N ALA A 157 -37.08 -12.36 7.86
CA ALA A 157 -35.96 -11.81 7.11
C ALA A 157 -34.65 -12.04 7.86
N ARG A 158 -33.54 -12.03 7.11
CA ARG A 158 -32.19 -11.96 7.66
C ARG A 158 -31.55 -10.65 7.26
N MET A 159 -30.81 -10.06 8.18
CA MET A 159 -30.17 -8.77 7.97
C MET A 159 -28.66 -8.83 8.20
N VAL A 160 -27.96 -8.01 7.43
CA VAL A 160 -26.60 -7.57 7.73
C VAL A 160 -26.62 -6.76 9.04
N ASN A 161 -25.60 -6.93 9.86
CA ASN A 161 -25.44 -6.16 11.09
C ASN A 161 -24.90 -4.77 10.78
N PHE A 162 -25.41 -3.77 11.48
CA PHE A 162 -24.96 -2.39 11.38
C PHE A 162 -25.01 -1.72 12.75
N THR A 163 -23.97 -0.98 13.09
CA THR A 163 -23.96 -0.09 14.27
C THR A 163 -23.28 1.24 13.95
N ARG A 164 -23.78 2.30 14.61
CA ARG A 164 -23.14 3.62 14.69
C ARG A 164 -23.69 4.33 15.93
N ASN A 165 -22.81 4.77 16.83
CA ASN A 165 -23.22 5.29 18.14
C ASN A 165 -23.72 6.75 18.16
N THR A 166 -23.70 7.45 17.01
CA THR A 166 -24.13 8.86 16.91
C THR A 166 -25.08 9.05 15.73
N THR A 167 -25.77 10.20 15.70
CA THR A 167 -26.40 10.69 14.47
C THR A 167 -25.36 10.97 13.39
N ALA A 168 -25.76 10.94 12.13
CA ALA A 168 -24.89 11.29 11.01
C ALA A 168 -25.71 11.80 9.82
N THR A 169 -25.16 12.72 9.04
CA THR A 169 -25.83 13.17 7.81
C THR A 169 -25.45 12.31 6.61
N TYR A 170 -26.25 12.37 5.56
CA TYR A 170 -25.97 11.78 4.24
C TYR A 170 -26.76 12.52 3.17
N THR A 171 -26.36 12.34 1.92
CA THR A 171 -27.09 12.81 0.74
C THR A 171 -28.02 11.70 0.28
N SER A 172 -29.33 11.87 0.49
CA SER A 172 -30.29 10.87 0.01
C SER A 172 -30.35 10.82 -1.52
N LYS A 173 -30.98 9.78 -2.05
CA LYS A 173 -31.07 9.52 -3.50
C LYS A 173 -31.76 10.64 -4.30
N ASP A 174 -32.53 11.48 -3.63
CA ASP A 174 -33.17 12.69 -4.15
C ASP A 174 -32.24 13.93 -4.16
N GLY A 175 -31.00 13.79 -3.67
CA GLY A 175 -30.00 14.86 -3.58
C GLY A 175 -30.11 15.72 -2.32
N GLY A 176 -31.09 15.47 -1.45
CA GLY A 176 -31.29 16.20 -0.20
C GLY A 176 -30.33 15.77 0.91
N LEU A 177 -29.95 16.71 1.78
CA LEU A 177 -29.23 16.39 3.02
C LEU A 177 -30.23 15.84 4.05
N LYS A 178 -29.96 14.64 4.57
CA LYS A 178 -30.77 13.99 5.62
C LYS A 178 -29.91 13.63 6.82
N THR A 179 -30.56 13.44 7.96
CA THR A 179 -29.93 12.98 9.21
C THR A 179 -30.45 11.59 9.54
N ALA A 180 -29.54 10.64 9.65
CA ALA A 180 -29.81 9.31 10.19
C ALA A 180 -29.56 9.31 11.70
N THR A 181 -30.46 8.65 12.44
CA THR A 181 -30.34 8.44 13.88
C THR A 181 -29.20 7.48 14.24
N ALA A 182 -28.90 7.29 15.52
CA ALA A 182 -27.93 6.27 15.93
C ALA A 182 -28.40 4.88 15.48
N ASN A 183 -27.45 4.04 15.03
CA ASN A 183 -27.67 2.72 14.44
C ASN A 183 -28.52 2.67 13.16
N GLU A 184 -28.86 3.82 12.57
CA GLU A 184 -29.56 3.89 11.30
C GLU A 184 -28.55 3.90 10.12
N PRO A 185 -28.60 2.90 9.22
CA PRO A 185 -27.73 2.84 8.05
C PRO A 185 -28.03 3.98 7.06
N ARG A 186 -27.00 4.46 6.36
CA ARG A 186 -27.10 5.57 5.41
C ARG A 186 -27.00 5.04 3.99
N PHE A 187 -28.07 5.14 3.22
CA PHE A 187 -28.12 4.69 1.82
C PHE A 187 -28.17 5.88 0.87
N GLU A 188 -27.15 6.01 0.03
CA GLU A 188 -27.08 7.02 -1.02
C GLU A 188 -27.25 6.36 -2.41
N LYS A 189 -27.05 7.13 -3.48
CA LYS A 189 -27.16 6.62 -4.87
C LYS A 189 -26.20 5.45 -5.14
N GLU A 190 -25.02 5.48 -4.52
CA GLU A 190 -23.95 4.51 -4.78
C GLU A 190 -23.98 3.28 -3.87
N GLY A 191 -24.84 3.25 -2.85
CA GLY A 191 -25.01 2.10 -1.94
C GLY A 191 -25.07 2.48 -0.47
N LEU A 192 -24.73 1.52 0.39
CA LEU A 192 -24.53 1.73 1.82
C LEU A 192 -23.25 2.52 2.03
N LEU A 193 -23.39 3.70 2.62
CA LEU A 193 -22.27 4.55 3.02
C LEU A 193 -21.60 4.00 4.28
N ILE A 194 -20.28 3.81 4.23
CA ILE A 194 -19.42 3.38 5.33
C ILE A 194 -18.29 4.39 5.49
N GLU A 195 -18.24 5.04 6.64
CA GLU A 195 -17.19 5.99 7.00
C GLU A 195 -16.59 5.67 8.37
N GLY A 196 -15.30 5.97 8.52
CA GLY A 196 -14.67 6.00 9.84
C GLY A 196 -15.23 7.14 10.71
N GLN A 197 -14.76 7.18 11.95
CA GLN A 197 -14.99 8.30 12.85
C GLN A 197 -14.41 9.58 12.24
N SER A 198 -15.04 10.73 12.47
CA SER A 198 -14.46 12.02 12.12
C SER A 198 -14.97 13.11 13.05
N THR A 199 -14.19 14.17 13.20
CA THR A 199 -14.53 15.33 14.04
C THR A 199 -14.59 16.57 13.18
N ASN A 200 -15.71 17.30 13.26
CA ASN A 200 -15.76 18.65 12.72
C ASN A 200 -15.23 19.64 13.77
N LEU A 201 -14.09 20.25 13.48
CA LEU A 201 -13.42 21.24 14.33
C LEU A 201 -14.08 22.62 14.28
N VAL A 202 -14.96 22.87 13.31
CA VAL A 202 -15.78 24.09 13.28
C VAL A 202 -16.82 24.00 14.37
N THR A 203 -16.82 24.91 15.33
CA THR A 203 -17.72 24.83 16.49
C THR A 203 -19.14 25.32 16.20
N LYS A 204 -19.35 26.11 15.14
CA LYS A 204 -20.65 26.69 14.78
C LYS A 204 -20.87 26.59 13.27
N SER A 205 -21.16 25.41 12.76
CA SER A 205 -21.28 25.17 11.32
C SER A 205 -22.69 25.34 10.77
N GLU A 206 -23.70 25.27 11.62
CA GLU A 206 -25.10 25.39 11.23
C GLU A 206 -25.58 26.83 11.12
N ASP A 207 -24.99 27.77 11.88
CA ASP A 207 -25.38 29.18 11.85
C ASP A 207 -24.16 30.12 11.94
N LEU A 208 -23.81 30.70 10.79
CA LEU A 208 -22.71 31.63 10.65
C LEU A 208 -23.08 33.06 11.07
N SER A 209 -24.35 33.36 11.36
CA SER A 209 -24.74 34.71 11.82
C SER A 209 -24.06 35.06 13.15
N THR A 210 -23.77 34.04 13.97
CA THR A 210 -23.11 34.10 15.28
C THR A 210 -21.57 34.17 15.23
N TRP A 211 -20.99 34.11 14.03
CA TRP A 211 -19.55 34.30 13.82
C TRP A 211 -19.15 35.76 14.02
N LEU A 212 -17.86 36.00 14.27
CA LEU A 212 -17.34 37.34 14.43
C LEU A 212 -17.48 38.12 13.13
N LYS A 213 -17.92 39.38 13.22
CA LYS A 213 -18.11 40.26 12.06
C LYS A 213 -16.76 40.82 11.61
N ASN A 214 -16.53 40.86 10.29
CA ASN A 214 -15.43 41.61 9.70
C ASN A 214 -15.98 42.64 8.70
N VAL A 215 -15.74 43.93 8.96
CA VAL A 215 -16.23 45.08 8.16
C VAL A 215 -17.77 45.10 8.03
N ASP A 216 -18.36 46.10 7.37
CA ASP A 216 -19.81 46.32 7.21
C ASP A 216 -20.52 45.32 6.27
N ALA A 217 -20.39 44.02 6.55
CA ALA A 217 -21.26 43.00 5.97
C ALA A 217 -22.53 42.78 6.83
N THR A 218 -23.66 42.56 6.17
CA THR A 218 -24.86 42.01 6.83
C THR A 218 -24.85 40.48 6.70
N ARG A 219 -25.42 39.81 7.70
CA ARG A 219 -25.56 38.36 7.76
C ARG A 219 -26.97 37.98 8.12
N GLU A 220 -27.58 37.14 7.30
CA GLU A 220 -28.94 36.67 7.48
C GLU A 220 -28.95 35.15 7.53
N LYS A 221 -29.46 34.59 8.63
CA LYS A 221 -29.66 33.15 8.75
C LYS A 221 -30.80 32.72 7.83
N LEU A 222 -30.53 31.81 6.91
CA LEU A 222 -31.53 31.21 6.03
C LEU A 222 -31.97 29.84 6.58
N ALA A 223 -32.95 29.21 5.90
CA ALA A 223 -33.37 27.85 6.21
C ALA A 223 -32.21 26.83 6.10
N GLY A 224 -32.27 25.78 6.91
CA GLY A 224 -31.26 24.73 6.93
C GLY A 224 -29.92 25.23 7.45
N ILE A 225 -28.82 24.89 6.77
CA ILE A 225 -27.44 25.21 7.17
C ILE A 225 -26.92 26.54 6.62
N TYR A 226 -27.74 27.28 5.86
CA TYR A 226 -27.27 28.41 5.07
C TYR A 226 -27.35 29.74 5.83
N THR A 227 -26.43 30.64 5.50
CA THR A 227 -26.37 32.03 5.91
C THR A 227 -26.00 32.88 4.68
N LYS A 228 -26.78 33.92 4.42
CA LYS A 228 -26.49 34.92 3.39
C LYS A 228 -25.57 35.98 3.97
N ILE A 229 -24.52 36.32 3.21
CA ILE A 229 -23.59 37.40 3.52
C ILE A 229 -23.72 38.44 2.41
N THR A 230 -24.05 39.68 2.79
CA THR A 230 -24.12 40.80 1.84
C THR A 230 -23.00 41.78 2.14
N ALA A 231 -22.10 41.96 1.18
CA ALA A 231 -21.06 42.97 1.19
C ALA A 231 -21.61 44.29 0.64
N ALA A 232 -21.55 45.37 1.43
CA ALA A 232 -22.06 46.68 1.02
C ALA A 232 -21.21 47.35 -0.07
N GLY A 233 -19.97 46.91 -0.30
CA GLY A 233 -19.01 47.60 -1.16
C GLY A 233 -18.43 48.86 -0.51
N GLY A 234 -17.36 49.41 -1.09
CA GLY A 234 -16.84 50.75 -0.73
C GLY A 234 -15.73 50.81 0.32
N THR A 235 -15.26 49.69 0.88
CA THR A 235 -14.07 49.65 1.75
C THR A 235 -12.95 48.87 1.07
N SER A 236 -11.68 49.30 1.21
CA SER A 236 -10.50 48.54 0.74
C SER A 236 -10.30 47.19 1.46
N GLY A 237 -11.18 46.85 2.40
CA GLY A 237 -11.14 45.66 3.23
C GLY A 237 -12.05 44.54 2.75
N THR A 238 -11.72 43.35 3.22
CA THR A 238 -12.48 42.10 3.07
C THR A 238 -13.73 42.13 3.96
N MET A 239 -14.93 41.82 3.44
CA MET A 239 -16.20 41.95 4.18
C MET A 239 -16.84 40.57 4.45
N GLY A 240 -17.32 40.30 5.66
CA GLY A 240 -18.04 39.07 5.97
C GLY A 240 -17.98 38.64 7.44
N CYS A 241 -17.66 37.37 7.68
CA CYS A 241 -17.47 36.84 9.03
C CYS A 241 -16.38 35.77 9.12
N TYR A 242 -15.96 35.50 10.35
CA TYR A 242 -14.94 34.51 10.65
C TYR A 242 -15.16 33.81 11.99
N LEU A 243 -14.60 32.60 12.08
CA LEU A 243 -14.48 31.82 13.30
C LEU A 243 -13.00 31.65 13.62
N ALA A 244 -12.58 32.23 14.75
CA ALA A 244 -11.21 32.09 15.27
C ALA A 244 -11.15 31.04 16.39
N GLY A 245 -9.93 30.70 16.81
CA GLY A 245 -9.71 29.83 17.97
C GLY A 245 -9.75 28.33 17.66
N ILE A 246 -9.57 27.95 16.40
CA ILE A 246 -9.38 26.54 16.03
C ILE A 246 -7.92 26.17 16.25
N THR A 247 -7.68 25.08 16.97
CA THR A 247 -6.33 24.53 17.15
C THR A 247 -6.04 23.51 16.06
N LEU A 248 -4.97 23.75 15.30
CA LEU A 248 -4.41 22.85 14.29
C LEU A 248 -3.09 22.27 14.79
N VAL A 249 -2.73 21.09 14.28
CA VAL A 249 -1.42 20.49 14.52
C VAL A 249 -0.56 20.65 13.26
N VAL A 250 0.55 21.38 13.39
CA VAL A 250 1.49 21.62 12.27
C VAL A 250 1.96 20.29 11.66
N GLY A 251 1.94 20.20 10.34
CA GLY A 251 2.31 19.00 9.59
C GLY A 251 1.18 17.98 9.39
N LYS A 252 0.03 18.14 10.07
CA LYS A 252 -1.15 17.30 9.82
C LYS A 252 -1.93 17.78 8.60
N THR A 253 -2.54 16.83 7.90
CA THR A 253 -3.40 17.11 6.75
C THR A 253 -4.83 17.34 7.24
N TYR A 254 -5.41 18.47 6.83
CA TYR A 254 -6.78 18.82 7.10
C TYR A 254 -7.54 19.06 5.80
N THR A 255 -8.85 18.87 5.85
CA THR A 255 -9.75 19.23 4.76
C THR A 255 -10.87 20.12 5.27
N ILE A 256 -11.00 21.31 4.68
CA ILE A 256 -12.16 22.18 4.87
C ILE A 256 -13.19 21.90 3.76
N SER A 257 -14.46 21.78 4.14
CA SER A 257 -15.59 21.72 3.21
C SER A 257 -16.73 22.63 3.66
N PHE A 258 -17.51 23.11 2.69
CA PHE A 258 -18.68 23.97 2.92
C PHE A 258 -19.52 24.03 1.65
N TRP A 259 -20.81 24.28 1.78
CA TRP A 259 -21.65 24.63 0.64
C TRP A 259 -21.62 26.14 0.42
N ALA A 260 -21.51 26.57 -0.83
CA ALA A 260 -21.60 27.97 -1.19
C ALA A 260 -22.25 28.16 -2.56
N TYR A 261 -22.84 29.34 -2.77
CA TYR A 261 -23.20 29.83 -4.08
C TYR A 261 -23.28 31.36 -4.11
N ALA A 262 -23.01 31.92 -5.29
CA ALA A 262 -23.18 33.33 -5.57
C ALA A 262 -24.66 33.65 -5.75
N GLU A 263 -25.16 34.66 -5.05
CA GLU A 263 -26.45 35.26 -5.39
C GLU A 263 -26.23 36.39 -6.40
N THR A 264 -25.34 37.32 -6.08
CA THR A 264 -24.85 38.36 -7.00
C THR A 264 -23.33 38.48 -7.01
N LEU A 265 -22.64 37.93 -6.01
CA LEU A 265 -21.20 38.04 -5.84
C LEU A 265 -20.53 36.65 -5.89
N ALA A 266 -19.73 36.42 -6.93
CA ALA A 266 -18.95 35.19 -7.09
C ALA A 266 -17.51 35.30 -6.58
N SER A 267 -16.97 36.51 -6.45
CA SER A 267 -15.59 36.75 -6.00
C SER A 267 -15.54 36.82 -4.47
N VAL A 268 -14.97 35.79 -3.86
CA VAL A 268 -15.03 35.53 -2.42
C VAL A 268 -13.66 35.12 -1.88
N ARG A 269 -13.59 34.86 -0.57
CA ARG A 269 -12.46 34.17 0.07
C ARG A 269 -13.01 33.33 1.21
N LEU A 270 -13.22 32.04 0.93
CA LEU A 270 -13.89 31.09 1.82
C LEU A 270 -12.94 29.95 2.19
N GLY A 271 -12.77 29.63 3.47
CA GLY A 271 -11.92 28.50 3.91
C GLY A 271 -11.06 28.84 5.12
N VAL A 272 -9.86 28.27 5.21
CA VAL A 272 -8.95 28.52 6.33
C VAL A 272 -7.96 29.62 5.96
N GLU A 273 -7.93 30.69 6.74
CA GLU A 273 -7.04 31.82 6.50
C GLU A 273 -5.59 31.51 6.85
N LYS A 274 -4.65 32.09 6.10
CA LYS A 274 -3.18 31.99 6.27
C LYS A 274 -2.58 30.60 6.01
N GLU A 275 -3.42 29.60 5.76
CA GLU A 275 -2.99 28.31 5.25
C GLU A 275 -2.90 28.33 3.72
N SER A 276 -1.82 27.77 3.18
CA SER A 276 -1.60 27.73 1.74
C SER A 276 -2.66 26.85 1.06
N SER A 277 -3.26 27.36 -0.02
CA SER A 277 -4.28 26.65 -0.82
C SER A 277 -5.54 26.21 -0.07
N ALA A 278 -5.77 26.74 1.14
CA ALA A 278 -6.91 26.38 1.98
C ALA A 278 -8.17 27.24 1.76
N THR A 279 -8.14 28.16 0.78
CA THR A 279 -9.28 29.03 0.43
C THR A 279 -9.82 28.79 -0.98
N VAL A 280 -11.11 29.02 -1.15
CA VAL A 280 -11.82 29.13 -2.41
C VAL A 280 -12.07 30.60 -2.68
N ASN A 281 -11.67 31.07 -3.87
CA ASN A 281 -11.74 32.49 -4.23
C ASN A 281 -12.87 32.82 -5.22
N THR A 282 -13.47 31.80 -5.82
CA THR A 282 -14.57 31.94 -6.77
C THR A 282 -15.58 30.84 -6.55
N ILE A 283 -16.86 31.19 -6.55
CA ILE A 283 -17.98 30.25 -6.40
C ILE A 283 -18.99 30.37 -7.55
N THR A 284 -19.79 29.32 -7.74
CA THR A 284 -20.82 29.22 -8.78
C THR A 284 -22.16 29.76 -8.30
N GLN A 285 -23.10 30.02 -9.20
CA GLN A 285 -24.46 30.44 -8.84
C GLN A 285 -25.33 29.27 -8.31
N THR A 286 -24.92 28.03 -8.54
CA THR A 286 -25.59 26.84 -8.02
C THR A 286 -24.97 26.39 -6.70
N PRO A 287 -25.79 26.00 -5.69
CA PRO A 287 -25.30 25.43 -4.44
C PRO A 287 -24.33 24.28 -4.72
N THR A 288 -23.07 24.48 -4.36
CA THR A 288 -22.00 23.51 -4.60
C THR A 288 -21.23 23.29 -3.32
N ARG A 289 -20.90 22.03 -3.01
CA ARG A 289 -20.00 21.71 -1.90
C ARG A 289 -18.57 21.88 -2.37
N TYR A 290 -17.87 22.87 -1.81
CA TYR A 290 -16.46 23.09 -2.03
C TYR A 290 -15.63 22.30 -1.03
N THR A 291 -14.43 21.91 -1.43
CA THR A 291 -13.49 21.16 -0.59
C THR A 291 -12.06 21.60 -0.88
N LYS A 292 -11.26 21.83 0.17
CA LYS A 292 -9.84 22.15 0.07
C LYS A 292 -9.06 21.37 1.12
N THR A 293 -8.09 20.59 0.66
CA THR A 293 -7.16 19.85 1.50
C THR A 293 -5.84 20.61 1.59
N PHE A 294 -5.30 20.73 2.79
CA PHE A 294 -4.04 21.43 3.06
C PHE A 294 -3.28 20.75 4.20
N THR A 295 -1.98 20.97 4.26
CA THR A 295 -1.14 20.60 5.42
C THR A 295 -0.99 21.82 6.30
N ALA A 296 -1.36 21.73 7.58
CA ALA A 296 -1.31 22.86 8.49
C ALA A 296 0.13 23.35 8.69
N THR A 297 0.33 24.65 8.54
CA THR A 297 1.62 25.34 8.71
C THR A 297 1.69 26.16 10.00
N GLN A 298 0.55 26.33 10.67
CA GLN A 298 0.41 27.07 11.91
C GLN A 298 -0.54 26.36 12.88
N THR A 299 -0.44 26.71 14.17
CA THR A 299 -1.27 26.12 15.23
C THR A 299 -2.65 26.78 15.34
N ASN A 300 -2.77 28.05 14.95
CA ASN A 300 -4.00 28.82 15.11
C ASN A 300 -4.77 28.91 13.79
N GLY A 301 -5.83 28.12 13.63
CA GLY A 301 -6.74 28.20 12.49
C GLY A 301 -7.76 29.33 12.66
N THR A 302 -8.05 30.02 11.56
CA THR A 302 -9.21 30.93 11.44
C THR A 302 -9.97 30.58 10.19
N ILE A 303 -11.26 30.29 10.31
CA ILE A 303 -12.12 30.03 9.16
C ILE A 303 -12.79 31.33 8.76
N ILE A 304 -12.78 31.62 7.47
CA ILE A 304 -13.26 32.86 6.92
C ILE A 304 -14.36 32.60 5.89
N ALA A 305 -15.36 33.47 5.91
CA ALA A 305 -16.41 33.56 4.90
C ALA A 305 -16.52 35.03 4.48
N TYR A 306 -15.71 35.40 3.50
CA TYR A 306 -15.55 36.80 3.09
C TYR A 306 -15.83 37.03 1.60
N SER A 307 -16.17 38.28 1.26
CA SER A 307 -16.06 38.81 -0.10
C SER A 307 -14.60 39.08 -0.48
N ALA A 308 -14.31 39.19 -1.77
CA ALA A 308 -13.05 39.79 -2.20
C ALA A 308 -13.01 41.30 -1.88
N PRO A 309 -11.83 41.90 -1.62
CA PRO A 309 -11.71 43.32 -1.34
C PRO A 309 -12.34 44.20 -2.42
N GLY A 310 -13.04 45.27 -2.02
CA GLY A 310 -13.65 46.23 -2.94
C GLY A 310 -14.88 45.73 -3.71
N THR A 311 -15.41 44.55 -3.39
CA THR A 311 -16.61 44.00 -4.07
C THR A 311 -17.89 44.29 -3.29
N SER A 312 -19.01 44.39 -4.02
CA SER A 312 -20.37 44.54 -3.49
C SER A 312 -21.26 43.42 -4.02
N GLY A 313 -22.27 43.03 -3.25
CA GLY A 313 -23.22 41.98 -3.60
C GLY A 313 -23.31 40.91 -2.51
N ALA A 314 -24.00 39.81 -2.82
CA ALA A 314 -24.31 38.77 -1.86
C ALA A 314 -23.88 37.38 -2.33
N PHE A 315 -23.49 36.56 -1.35
CA PHE A 315 -23.25 35.14 -1.51
C PHE A 315 -23.83 34.39 -0.32
N VAL A 316 -24.13 33.11 -0.52
CA VAL A 316 -24.69 32.24 0.49
C VAL A 316 -23.71 31.13 0.80
N VAL A 317 -23.51 30.85 2.08
CA VAL A 317 -22.60 29.82 2.59
C VAL A 317 -23.24 29.02 3.71
N GLY A 318 -22.82 27.78 3.92
CA GLY A 318 -23.33 26.95 5.01
C GLY A 318 -22.55 25.65 5.20
N GLY A 319 -22.71 25.02 6.36
CA GLY A 319 -22.17 23.69 6.64
C GLY A 319 -20.65 23.62 6.63
N PHE A 320 -19.97 24.61 7.21
CA PHE A 320 -18.51 24.59 7.31
C PHE A 320 -18.04 23.40 8.15
N GLN A 321 -17.13 22.62 7.60
CA GLN A 321 -16.58 21.44 8.24
C GLN A 321 -15.08 21.36 8.02
N LEU A 322 -14.31 21.26 9.11
CA LEU A 322 -12.87 21.08 9.09
C LEU A 322 -12.53 19.77 9.80
N GLU A 323 -11.89 18.85 9.08
CA GLU A 323 -11.57 17.49 9.56
C GLU A 323 -10.07 17.23 9.40
N GLU A 324 -9.44 16.51 10.34
CA GLU A 324 -8.09 15.94 10.17
C GLU A 324 -8.16 14.69 9.25
N LEU A 325 -8.65 14.91 8.03
CA LEU A 325 -8.77 13.90 6.98
C LEU A 325 -8.26 14.50 5.65
N PRO A 326 -7.70 13.68 4.75
CA PRO A 326 -7.25 14.12 3.42
C PRO A 326 -8.39 14.31 2.40
N PHE A 327 -9.64 14.27 2.87
CA PHE A 327 -10.87 14.51 2.10
C PHE A 327 -12.00 14.93 3.05
N ALA A 328 -13.09 15.44 2.48
CA ALA A 328 -14.30 15.76 3.23
C ALA A 328 -15.17 14.51 3.41
N SER A 329 -15.56 14.19 4.64
CA SER A 329 -16.55 13.15 4.91
C SER A 329 -17.97 13.72 4.91
N SER A 330 -18.96 12.92 5.26
CA SER A 330 -20.33 13.39 5.50
C SER A 330 -20.35 14.54 6.49
N TYR A 331 -21.27 15.47 6.30
CA TYR A 331 -21.36 16.66 7.15
C TYR A 331 -21.75 16.30 8.59
N ILE A 332 -21.05 16.91 9.54
CA ILE A 332 -21.21 16.75 10.97
C ILE A 332 -21.65 18.13 11.49
N PRO A 333 -22.95 18.32 11.76
CA PRO A 333 -23.46 19.58 12.27
C PRO A 333 -22.87 19.90 13.64
N THR A 334 -22.64 21.18 13.88
CA THR A 334 -22.05 21.69 15.12
C THR A 334 -22.75 22.97 15.55
N ASN A 335 -23.03 23.04 16.86
CA ASN A 335 -23.71 24.17 17.49
C ASN A 335 -23.08 24.49 18.86
N GLY A 336 -21.99 25.25 18.84
CA GLY A 336 -21.29 25.75 20.02
C GLY A 336 -20.00 25.00 20.37
N ALA A 337 -19.79 23.78 19.88
CA ALA A 337 -18.59 22.97 20.13
C ALA A 337 -18.26 22.07 18.93
N ALA A 338 -17.01 21.59 18.88
CA ALA A 338 -16.62 20.54 17.94
C ALA A 338 -17.39 19.25 18.25
N VAL A 339 -17.79 18.51 17.21
CA VAL A 339 -18.57 17.27 17.34
C VAL A 339 -17.89 16.15 16.58
N THR A 340 -17.85 14.97 17.19
CA THR A 340 -17.32 13.74 16.60
C THR A 340 -18.47 12.83 16.16
N ARG A 341 -18.50 12.46 14.88
CA ARG A 341 -19.36 11.41 14.34
C ARG A 341 -18.68 10.05 14.54
N ALA A 342 -19.39 9.08 15.12
CA ALA A 342 -18.90 7.71 15.27
C ALA A 342 -18.72 7.00 13.91
N ALA A 343 -17.82 6.01 13.89
CA ALA A 343 -17.62 5.15 12.73
C ALA A 343 -18.84 4.26 12.45
N ASP A 344 -19.06 3.94 11.17
CA ASP A 344 -20.02 2.91 10.77
C ASP A 344 -19.37 1.52 10.85
N VAL A 345 -20.09 0.55 11.42
CA VAL A 345 -19.64 -0.85 11.47
C VAL A 345 -20.70 -1.72 10.83
N CYS A 346 -20.36 -2.27 9.66
CA CYS A 346 -21.24 -3.17 8.90
C CYS A 346 -20.60 -4.56 8.84
N SER A 347 -21.38 -5.62 9.12
CA SER A 347 -20.82 -6.97 9.17
C SER A 347 -21.84 -8.09 8.98
N VAL A 348 -21.33 -9.25 8.56
CA VAL A 348 -22.03 -10.54 8.63
C VAL A 348 -21.14 -11.56 9.32
N GLN A 349 -21.74 -12.52 10.01
CA GLN A 349 -20.98 -13.66 10.53
C GLN A 349 -20.39 -14.46 9.38
N LEU A 350 -19.20 -15.03 9.54
CA LEU A 350 -18.61 -15.93 8.53
C LEU A 350 -19.20 -17.34 8.62
N ALA A 351 -19.63 -17.76 9.82
CA ALA A 351 -20.31 -19.04 10.02
C ALA A 351 -21.56 -19.16 9.13
N GLY A 352 -21.59 -20.18 8.28
CA GLY A 352 -22.66 -20.43 7.31
C GLY A 352 -22.64 -19.54 6.07
N ASN A 353 -21.81 -18.48 6.05
CA ASN A 353 -21.73 -17.53 4.93
C ASN A 353 -20.44 -17.65 4.12
N PHE A 354 -19.42 -18.35 4.63
CA PHE A 354 -18.12 -18.46 3.99
C PHE A 354 -17.61 -19.89 4.03
N VAL A 355 -17.27 -20.42 2.86
CA VAL A 355 -16.68 -21.75 2.65
C VAL A 355 -15.69 -21.63 1.50
N VAL A 356 -14.51 -22.24 1.62
CA VAL A 356 -13.50 -22.29 0.55
C VAL A 356 -13.65 -23.61 -0.22
N PRO A 357 -13.69 -23.62 -1.57
CA PRO A 357 -13.46 -22.50 -2.47
C PRO A 357 -14.55 -21.43 -2.42
N VAL A 358 -14.16 -20.16 -2.56
CA VAL A 358 -15.04 -18.99 -2.42
C VAL A 358 -14.83 -18.00 -3.55
N THR A 359 -15.90 -17.31 -3.92
CA THR A 359 -15.84 -16.07 -4.70
C THR A 359 -16.68 -15.01 -4.00
N ILE A 360 -16.17 -13.80 -3.86
CA ILE A 360 -16.86 -12.67 -3.25
C ILE A 360 -16.79 -11.49 -4.21
N GLY A 361 -17.93 -10.89 -4.53
CA GLY A 361 -18.02 -9.72 -5.39
C GLY A 361 -18.80 -8.60 -4.72
N CYS A 362 -18.38 -7.35 -4.92
CA CYS A 362 -19.15 -6.17 -4.55
C CYS A 362 -18.89 -5.02 -5.53
N ASN A 363 -19.82 -4.07 -5.58
CA ASN A 363 -19.56 -2.78 -6.19
C ASN A 363 -19.13 -1.80 -5.09
N TYR A 364 -18.14 -0.97 -5.39
CA TYR A 364 -17.64 0.03 -4.45
C TYR A 364 -17.53 1.42 -5.11
N ASN A 365 -17.50 2.46 -4.27
CA ASN A 365 -17.19 3.83 -4.64
C ASN A 365 -16.45 4.50 -3.48
N LEU A 366 -15.26 5.05 -3.71
CA LEU A 366 -14.47 5.77 -2.71
C LEU A 366 -14.73 7.27 -2.79
N LEU A 367 -14.86 7.94 -1.64
CA LEU A 367 -15.01 9.39 -1.57
C LEU A 367 -13.79 10.15 -2.13
N SER A 368 -12.61 9.56 -2.04
CA SER A 368 -11.36 10.17 -2.50
C SER A 368 -10.28 9.14 -2.78
N ALA A 369 -9.45 9.42 -3.78
CA ALA A 369 -8.17 8.73 -3.99
C ALA A 369 -7.05 9.29 -3.10
N ASN A 370 -7.12 10.56 -2.69
CA ASN A 370 -6.16 11.10 -1.74
C ASN A 370 -6.44 10.51 -0.36
N ARG A 371 -5.54 9.67 0.13
CA ARG A 371 -5.62 9.05 1.47
C ARG A 371 -4.34 9.28 2.27
N SER A 372 -3.70 10.44 2.08
CA SER A 372 -2.49 10.81 2.81
C SER A 372 -2.67 10.60 4.32
N GLY A 373 -1.78 9.83 4.94
CA GLY A 373 -1.83 9.51 6.37
C GLY A 373 -2.85 8.44 6.78
N LEU A 374 -3.53 7.79 5.83
CA LEU A 374 -4.45 6.68 6.08
C LEU A 374 -3.95 5.38 5.44
N ALA A 375 -4.39 4.25 5.98
CA ALA A 375 -4.21 2.94 5.37
C ALA A 375 -5.02 2.82 4.04
N PRO A 376 -4.69 1.81 3.20
CA PRO A 376 -5.50 1.48 2.03
C PRO A 376 -6.98 1.30 2.38
N ALA A 377 -7.86 1.73 1.46
CA ALA A 377 -9.30 1.68 1.68
C ALA A 377 -9.78 0.23 1.72
N GLN A 378 -10.43 -0.16 2.81
CA GLN A 378 -10.86 -1.54 3.03
C GLN A 378 -12.24 -1.76 2.42
N LEU A 379 -12.37 -2.74 1.51
CA LEU A 379 -13.66 -3.16 0.99
C LEU A 379 -14.25 -4.27 1.89
N LEU A 380 -13.43 -5.26 2.22
CA LEU A 380 -13.81 -6.43 3.00
C LEU A 380 -12.70 -6.76 4.00
N GLY A 381 -13.04 -6.94 5.27
CA GLY A 381 -12.10 -7.35 6.30
C GLY A 381 -12.54 -8.64 6.97
N PHE A 382 -11.66 -9.62 7.08
CA PHE A 382 -11.97 -10.89 7.72
C PHE A 382 -11.37 -10.90 9.13
N ALA A 383 -12.11 -11.41 10.10
CA ALA A 383 -11.69 -11.36 11.50
C ALA A 383 -11.86 -12.72 12.16
N ALA A 384 -10.81 -13.22 12.80
CA ALA A 384 -10.88 -14.39 13.67
C ALA A 384 -10.15 -14.12 14.99
N SER A 385 -10.90 -14.14 16.09
CA SER A 385 -10.37 -14.18 17.47
C SER A 385 -9.21 -13.21 17.77
N GLY A 386 -9.42 -11.90 17.56
CA GLY A 386 -8.49 -10.86 18.02
C GLY A 386 -7.24 -10.68 17.16
N LYS A 387 -7.19 -11.29 15.98
CA LYS A 387 -6.23 -10.98 14.93
C LYS A 387 -6.95 -10.37 13.73
N THR A 388 -6.44 -9.25 13.24
CA THR A 388 -6.86 -8.65 11.98
C THR A 388 -6.40 -9.56 10.84
N TYR A 389 -7.31 -10.07 10.01
CA TYR A 389 -6.93 -10.70 8.74
C TYR A 389 -7.34 -9.73 7.62
N ASP A 390 -6.37 -8.99 7.12
CA ASP A 390 -6.62 -8.04 6.04
C ASP A 390 -7.20 -8.77 4.82
N GLY A 391 -8.24 -8.19 4.20
CA GLY A 391 -9.02 -8.81 3.14
C GLY A 391 -8.85 -8.10 1.80
N LEU A 392 -9.96 -7.69 1.18
CA LEU A 392 -9.96 -7.00 -0.12
C LEU A 392 -9.90 -5.49 0.08
N ARG A 393 -8.95 -4.82 -0.58
CA ARG A 393 -8.65 -3.41 -0.35
C ARG A 393 -8.18 -2.69 -1.61
N VAL A 394 -8.33 -1.36 -1.62
CA VAL A 394 -7.88 -0.48 -2.69
C VAL A 394 -6.71 0.37 -2.20
N ILE A 395 -5.57 0.22 -2.87
CA ILE A 395 -4.38 1.06 -2.67
C ILE A 395 -4.56 2.34 -3.48
N THR A 396 -4.42 3.48 -2.78
CA THR A 396 -4.58 4.81 -3.38
C THR A 396 -3.36 5.70 -3.24
N SER A 397 -2.26 5.19 -2.67
CA SER A 397 -1.03 5.95 -2.39
C SER A 397 -0.22 6.31 -3.63
N SER A 398 -0.42 5.62 -4.76
CA SER A 398 0.17 5.97 -6.06
C SER A 398 -0.80 5.61 -7.18
N PRO A 399 -1.01 6.47 -8.18
CA PRO A 399 -1.67 6.07 -9.42
C PRO A 399 -0.79 5.10 -10.23
N PRO A 400 -1.38 4.16 -10.99
CA PRO A 400 -2.79 3.82 -11.01
C PRO A 400 -3.25 3.15 -9.70
N LEU A 401 -4.53 3.33 -9.33
CA LEU A 401 -5.09 2.67 -8.13
C LEU A 401 -5.06 1.15 -8.32
N THR A 402 -4.84 0.41 -7.23
CA THR A 402 -4.71 -1.05 -7.30
C THR A 402 -5.65 -1.72 -6.31
N LEU A 403 -6.49 -2.62 -6.81
CA LEU A 403 -7.24 -3.57 -6.00
C LEU A 403 -6.33 -4.73 -5.64
N GLN A 404 -6.23 -5.04 -4.36
CA GLN A 404 -5.34 -6.08 -3.85
C GLN A 404 -6.07 -6.86 -2.77
N SER A 405 -5.72 -8.13 -2.59
CA SER A 405 -5.99 -8.79 -1.33
C SER A 405 -4.71 -8.92 -0.52
N LEU A 406 -4.84 -8.97 0.81
CA LEU A 406 -3.78 -9.42 1.70
C LEU A 406 -4.24 -10.73 2.35
N ASN A 407 -3.29 -11.59 2.72
CA ASN A 407 -3.53 -12.70 3.63
C ASN A 407 -2.40 -12.67 4.66
N GLU A 408 -2.71 -12.22 5.88
CA GLU A 408 -1.71 -12.13 6.96
C GLU A 408 -1.32 -13.49 7.54
N PHE A 409 -2.05 -14.58 7.25
CA PHE A 409 -1.63 -15.93 7.67
C PHE A 409 -0.29 -16.34 7.06
N ASP A 410 -0.05 -15.96 5.80
CA ASP A 410 1.18 -16.25 5.05
C ASP A 410 2.02 -14.98 4.82
N GLY A 411 1.58 -13.82 5.31
CA GLY A 411 2.19 -12.50 5.03
C GLY A 411 2.15 -12.08 3.55
N GLY A 412 1.38 -12.80 2.72
CA GLY A 412 1.43 -12.72 1.26
C GLY A 412 0.49 -11.66 0.69
N LEU A 413 1.07 -10.61 0.10
CA LEU A 413 0.36 -9.65 -0.72
C LEU A 413 0.13 -10.21 -2.13
N SER A 414 -1.08 -10.06 -2.68
CA SER A 414 -1.26 -10.33 -4.11
C SER A 414 -0.58 -9.24 -4.94
N PRO A 415 -0.18 -9.51 -6.20
CA PRO A 415 0.34 -8.47 -7.11
C PRO A 415 -0.66 -7.32 -7.36
N GLY A 416 -1.96 -7.59 -7.15
CA GLY A 416 -3.04 -6.66 -7.36
C GLY A 416 -3.41 -6.46 -8.82
N VAL A 417 -4.52 -5.76 -9.05
CA VAL A 417 -5.06 -5.43 -10.37
C VAL A 417 -5.44 -3.96 -10.41
N THR A 418 -5.17 -3.28 -11.52
CA THR A 418 -5.54 -1.87 -11.69
C THR A 418 -7.04 -1.69 -11.52
N CYS A 419 -7.42 -0.63 -10.80
CA CYS A 419 -8.80 -0.30 -10.51
C CYS A 419 -9.04 1.21 -10.59
N GLN A 420 -10.30 1.60 -10.43
CA GLN A 420 -10.75 3.00 -10.39
C GLN A 420 -11.25 3.34 -8.98
N LEU A 421 -11.61 4.61 -8.74
CA LEU A 421 -12.20 5.01 -7.45
C LEU A 421 -13.54 4.31 -7.19
N PHE A 422 -14.22 3.89 -8.25
CA PHE A 422 -15.48 3.14 -8.20
C PHE A 422 -15.43 2.00 -9.20
N GLY A 423 -16.15 0.93 -8.94
CA GLY A 423 -16.22 -0.21 -9.86
C GLY A 423 -16.69 -1.48 -9.19
N THR A 424 -16.46 -2.60 -9.88
CA THR A 424 -16.72 -3.94 -9.37
C THR A 424 -15.42 -4.55 -8.89
N ALA A 425 -15.38 -4.99 -7.63
CA ALA A 425 -14.27 -5.72 -7.04
C ALA A 425 -14.71 -7.16 -6.78
N VAL A 426 -13.92 -8.12 -7.27
CA VAL A 426 -14.15 -9.54 -7.02
C VAL A 426 -12.87 -10.16 -6.45
N PHE A 427 -13.05 -11.02 -5.47
CA PHE A 427 -12.01 -11.84 -4.86
C PHE A 427 -12.40 -13.31 -5.02
N ARG A 428 -11.49 -14.13 -5.54
CA ARG A 428 -11.67 -15.58 -5.65
C ARG A 428 -10.54 -16.27 -4.91
N ALA A 429 -10.85 -17.28 -4.11
CA ALA A 429 -9.85 -18.17 -3.50
C ALA A 429 -10.25 -19.65 -3.66
N ALA A 430 -9.34 -20.45 -4.19
CA ALA A 430 -9.51 -21.88 -4.44
C ALA A 430 -8.14 -22.57 -4.58
N ASN A 431 -8.02 -23.82 -4.11
CA ASN A 431 -6.83 -24.67 -4.32
C ASN A 431 -5.49 -24.00 -3.89
N GLY A 432 -5.48 -23.26 -2.78
CA GLY A 432 -4.28 -22.56 -2.29
C GLY A 432 -3.87 -21.34 -3.12
N VAL A 433 -4.74 -20.90 -4.04
CA VAL A 433 -4.52 -19.76 -4.93
C VAL A 433 -5.65 -18.76 -4.76
N ARG A 434 -5.32 -17.48 -4.91
CA ARG A 434 -6.25 -16.36 -4.85
C ARG A 434 -6.01 -15.39 -5.98
N ASN A 435 -7.07 -14.74 -6.42
CA ASN A 435 -6.99 -13.74 -7.47
C ASN A 435 -8.06 -12.67 -7.28
N GLU A 436 -7.74 -11.44 -7.68
CA GLU A 436 -8.66 -10.31 -7.69
C GLU A 436 -9.09 -9.99 -9.11
N PHE A 437 -10.28 -9.43 -9.25
CA PHE A 437 -10.75 -8.87 -10.49
C PHE A 437 -11.33 -7.49 -10.24
N SER A 438 -11.01 -6.57 -11.15
CA SER A 438 -11.46 -5.19 -11.10
C SER A 438 -11.93 -4.78 -12.50
N SER A 439 -13.20 -4.40 -12.61
CA SER A 439 -13.76 -3.66 -13.76
C SER A 439 -13.30 -4.17 -15.14
N GLY A 440 -13.40 -5.48 -15.38
CA GLY A 440 -13.04 -6.11 -16.67
C GLY A 440 -11.65 -6.74 -16.72
N ALA A 441 -10.78 -6.45 -15.76
CA ALA A 441 -9.42 -6.98 -15.69
C ALA A 441 -9.27 -8.01 -14.57
N LEU A 442 -8.71 -9.17 -14.90
CA LEU A 442 -8.33 -10.21 -13.95
C LEU A 442 -6.88 -10.00 -13.53
N GLY A 443 -6.62 -10.05 -12.22
CA GLY A 443 -5.29 -9.96 -11.64
C GLY A 443 -4.45 -11.21 -11.87
N VAL A 444 -3.19 -11.13 -11.44
CA VAL A 444 -2.29 -12.29 -11.45
C VAL A 444 -2.58 -13.15 -10.22
N PRO A 445 -2.79 -14.48 -10.37
CA PRO A 445 -2.99 -15.36 -9.24
C PRO A 445 -1.80 -15.31 -8.26
N ALA A 446 -2.08 -15.23 -6.97
CA ALA A 446 -1.11 -15.30 -5.90
C ALA A 446 -1.29 -16.60 -5.11
N GLN A 447 -0.20 -17.20 -4.61
CA GLN A 447 -0.32 -18.29 -3.65
C GLN A 447 -0.82 -17.75 -2.30
N GLY A 448 -1.62 -18.55 -1.61
CA GLY A 448 -2.10 -18.26 -0.28
C GLY A 448 -3.22 -19.22 0.12
N ASP A 449 -2.97 -19.99 1.18
CA ASP A 449 -3.95 -20.91 1.73
C ASP A 449 -4.98 -20.10 2.55
N TRP A 450 -6.11 -19.76 1.93
CA TRP A 450 -7.28 -19.28 2.67
C TRP A 450 -7.93 -20.46 3.36
N LYS A 451 -7.43 -20.83 4.55
CA LYS A 451 -8.02 -21.89 5.36
C LYS A 451 -9.31 -21.37 6.00
N GLY A 452 -10.35 -22.21 6.00
CA GLY A 452 -11.67 -21.89 6.55
C GLY A 452 -11.58 -21.27 7.94
N GLN A 453 -12.32 -20.19 8.16
CA GLN A 453 -12.23 -19.40 9.38
C GLN A 453 -12.88 -20.12 10.57
N ALA A 454 -12.33 -19.89 11.77
CA ALA A 454 -12.83 -20.47 13.02
C ALA A 454 -14.29 -20.06 13.31
N LEU A 455 -14.97 -20.86 14.14
CA LEU A 455 -16.30 -20.50 14.66
C LEU A 455 -16.23 -19.16 15.41
N GLY A 456 -17.16 -18.24 15.13
CA GLY A 456 -17.21 -16.89 15.72
C GLY A 456 -16.54 -15.78 14.89
N SER A 457 -15.98 -16.10 13.73
CA SER A 457 -15.37 -15.13 12.83
C SER A 457 -16.38 -14.21 12.13
N THR A 458 -15.96 -12.97 11.82
CA THR A 458 -16.81 -11.92 11.24
C THR A 458 -16.24 -11.42 9.91
N LEU A 459 -17.12 -11.21 8.92
CA LEU A 459 -16.82 -10.46 7.72
C LEU A 459 -17.28 -9.01 7.94
N TYR A 460 -16.32 -8.11 8.06
CA TYR A 460 -16.55 -6.68 8.05
C TYR A 460 -16.68 -6.16 6.62
N ILE A 461 -17.64 -5.28 6.40
CA ILE A 461 -17.91 -4.62 5.13
C ILE A 461 -17.48 -3.16 5.25
N GLY A 462 -16.47 -2.77 4.46
CA GLY A 462 -15.95 -1.41 4.45
C GLY A 462 -14.97 -1.06 5.58
N LYS A 463 -14.47 -2.06 6.32
CA LYS A 463 -13.44 -1.92 7.38
C LYS A 463 -12.75 -3.25 7.68
N THR A 464 -11.68 -3.23 8.47
CA THR A 464 -11.12 -4.44 9.14
C THR A 464 -11.53 -4.46 10.61
N GLU A 465 -11.27 -5.54 11.38
CA GLU A 465 -11.55 -5.58 12.83
C GLU A 465 -10.82 -4.51 13.63
N ALA A 466 -9.72 -3.98 13.10
CA ALA A 466 -8.87 -3.00 13.76
C ALA A 466 -9.69 -1.79 14.26
N THR A 467 -9.30 -1.32 15.44
CA THR A 467 -9.96 -0.20 16.14
C THR A 467 -9.40 1.15 15.70
N ASP A 468 -8.33 1.17 14.90
CA ASP A 468 -7.78 2.40 14.34
C ASP A 468 -8.67 2.96 13.23
N ASN A 469 -8.69 4.28 13.14
CA ASN A 469 -9.61 5.01 12.28
C ASN A 469 -9.12 5.12 10.82
N ASP A 470 -8.00 4.47 10.47
CA ASP A 470 -7.34 4.60 9.17
C ASP A 470 -7.75 3.49 8.17
N ARG A 471 -8.22 2.34 8.66
CA ARG A 471 -8.66 1.17 7.87
C ARG A 471 -10.16 1.13 7.57
N TYR A 472 -10.72 2.26 7.15
CA TYR A 472 -12.12 2.36 6.71
C TYR A 472 -12.22 2.65 5.21
N LEU A 473 -13.32 2.23 4.60
CA LEU A 473 -13.63 2.51 3.20
C LEU A 473 -13.65 4.03 2.93
N PHE A 474 -14.41 4.78 3.73
CA PHE A 474 -14.84 6.15 3.41
C PHE A 474 -15.43 6.21 2.00
N GLY A 475 -16.62 5.63 1.86
CA GLY A 475 -17.27 5.41 0.57
C GLY A 475 -18.48 4.52 0.67
N HIS A 476 -18.90 3.96 -0.46
CA HIS A 476 -20.11 3.15 -0.57
C HIS A 476 -19.78 1.73 -1.01
N ILE A 477 -20.54 0.77 -0.48
CA ILE A 477 -20.58 -0.61 -0.98
C ILE A 477 -22.03 -0.95 -1.33
N ARG A 478 -22.20 -1.64 -2.46
CA ARG A 478 -23.47 -2.29 -2.83
C ARG A 478 -23.24 -3.65 -3.47
N ASN A 479 -24.33 -4.42 -3.55
CA ASN A 479 -24.40 -5.68 -4.27
C ASN A 479 -23.32 -6.69 -3.85
N LEU A 480 -23.15 -6.86 -2.54
CA LEU A 480 -22.25 -7.86 -1.96
C LEU A 480 -22.82 -9.25 -2.24
N ARG A 481 -22.03 -10.08 -2.91
CA ARG A 481 -22.39 -11.43 -3.33
C ARG A 481 -21.27 -12.38 -2.93
N ILE A 482 -21.62 -13.51 -2.33
CA ILE A 482 -20.70 -14.57 -1.96
C ILE A 482 -21.20 -15.87 -2.57
N TRP A 483 -20.29 -16.59 -3.22
CA TRP A 483 -20.50 -17.92 -3.74
C TRP A 483 -19.56 -18.88 -3.03
N HIS A 484 -20.10 -19.99 -2.52
CA HIS A 484 -19.35 -21.09 -1.90
C HIS A 484 -18.71 -21.99 -2.97
N ARG A 485 -18.14 -21.35 -3.99
CA ARG A 485 -17.39 -21.97 -5.08
C ARG A 485 -16.46 -20.97 -5.75
N ALA A 486 -15.49 -21.50 -6.49
CA ALA A 486 -14.66 -20.73 -7.41
C ALA A 486 -15.45 -20.46 -8.70
N LEU A 487 -15.78 -19.20 -8.99
CA LEU A 487 -16.35 -18.84 -10.29
C LEU A 487 -15.26 -18.91 -11.37
N THR A 488 -15.64 -19.31 -12.59
CA THR A 488 -14.76 -19.27 -13.76
C THR A 488 -14.45 -17.83 -14.16
N ASP A 489 -13.40 -17.59 -14.93
CA ASP A 489 -13.05 -16.24 -15.39
C ASP A 489 -14.16 -15.61 -16.25
N ASN A 490 -14.90 -16.43 -17.01
CA ASN A 490 -16.06 -15.97 -17.79
C ASN A 490 -17.23 -15.57 -16.88
N GLN A 491 -17.50 -16.36 -15.83
CA GLN A 491 -18.51 -16.00 -14.83
C GLN A 491 -18.13 -14.71 -14.09
N ILE A 492 -16.86 -14.55 -13.69
CA ILE A 492 -16.38 -13.32 -13.03
C ILE A 492 -16.56 -12.10 -13.95
N LYS A 493 -16.28 -12.23 -15.25
CA LYS A 493 -16.53 -11.14 -16.21
C LYS A 493 -18.01 -10.78 -16.32
N ALA A 494 -18.93 -11.73 -16.11
CA ALA A 494 -20.37 -11.45 -16.09
C ALA A 494 -20.85 -10.80 -14.78
N VAL A 495 -20.05 -10.83 -13.71
CA VAL A 495 -20.33 -10.13 -12.43
C VAL A 495 -20.01 -8.64 -12.52
N ALA A 496 -19.17 -8.26 -13.51
CA ALA A 496 -18.48 -6.98 -13.67
C ALA A 496 -19.36 -5.82 -14.11
#